data_AF-A0A445E129-F1
#
_entry.id   AF-A0A445E129-F1
#
_cell.length_a   1.000
_cell.length_b   1.000
_cell.length_c   1.000
_cell.angle_alpha   90.00
_cell.angle_beta   90.00
_cell.angle_gamma   90.00
#
_symmetry.space_group_name_H-M   'P 1'
#
loop_
_entity.id
_entity.type
_entity.pdbx_description
1 polymer ?
#
loop_
_entity_poly.entity_id
_entity_poly.type
_entity_poly.pdbx_seq_one_letter_code
_entity_poly.pdbx_strand_id
1 'polypeptide(L)'
;MQTHRVGILHTKWLGAQFKKKVESNPRVKIRELQAKAPKKWNVIVTKSMAAKSKQEALSQIQGAFRDQYRRINDYCAEILRANPSSSVSLKVIRSPDFAQEVQNPELMNYCVFQRLYVCFNACKKSFQHCRPFISLDGCFLKTPLGGQLLTAIGRDPNDQILPIAYAVVEAETKDSWVWFLRYLADDLGAEKIGKCTFMSDQQKVNINLKLFSKFVTYAEHYTNKLGLLPALDEVIPGVDNRFCVRHLYNNFRKKFSGLELKNQMWRCAKSTH
;
A
#
# COMPACT_ATOMS: atom_id res chain seq x y z
N MET A 1 -10.71 -49.36 8.46
CA MET A 1 -10.85 -47.97 8.96
C MET A 1 -12.32 -47.59 8.92
N GLN A 2 -12.95 -47.44 10.09
CA GLN A 2 -14.35 -46.99 10.19
C GLN A 2 -14.47 -45.54 9.73
N THR A 3 -15.09 -45.33 8.57
CA THR A 3 -15.50 -44.01 8.09
C THR A 3 -16.71 -43.55 8.89
N HIS A 4 -16.49 -42.74 9.91
CA HIS A 4 -17.57 -42.07 10.62
C HIS A 4 -18.23 -41.07 9.66
N ARG A 5 -19.45 -41.36 9.20
CA ARG A 5 -20.29 -40.38 8.50
C ARG A 5 -20.72 -39.33 9.51
N VAL A 6 -20.03 -38.20 9.53
CA VAL A 6 -20.47 -37.00 10.23
C VAL A 6 -21.86 -36.62 9.70
N GLY A 7 -22.89 -36.73 10.55
CA GLY A 7 -24.29 -36.69 10.15
C GLY A 7 -24.72 -35.38 9.50
N ILE A 8 -24.09 -34.24 9.82
CA ILE A 8 -24.32 -32.97 9.13
C ILE A 8 -23.02 -32.17 9.10
N LEU A 9 -22.38 -32.12 7.94
CA LEU A 9 -21.28 -31.20 7.70
C LEU A 9 -21.87 -29.84 7.34
N HIS A 10 -21.54 -28.78 8.08
CA HIS A 10 -22.04 -27.44 7.77
C HIS A 10 -21.03 -26.65 6.95
N THR A 11 -21.51 -25.99 5.88
CA THR A 11 -20.70 -25.07 5.05
C THR A 11 -20.10 -23.93 5.86
N LYS A 12 -20.82 -23.46 6.89
CA LYS A 12 -20.36 -22.42 7.81
C LYS A 12 -19.10 -22.82 8.58
N TRP A 13 -19.11 -24.03 9.14
CA TRP A 13 -17.96 -24.58 9.86
C TRP A 13 -16.78 -24.85 8.91
N LEU A 14 -17.03 -25.49 7.76
CA LEU A 14 -16.01 -25.72 6.73
C LEU A 14 -15.40 -24.42 6.20
N GLY A 15 -16.21 -23.38 6.02
CA GLY A 15 -15.76 -22.04 5.61
C GLY A 15 -14.77 -21.46 6.62
N ALA A 16 -15.09 -21.52 7.91
CA ALA A 16 -14.17 -21.09 8.97
C ALA A 16 -12.85 -21.87 8.95
N GLN A 17 -12.90 -23.18 8.70
CA GLN A 17 -11.70 -24.03 8.62
C GLN A 17 -10.85 -23.77 7.37
N PHE A 18 -11.46 -23.41 6.24
CA PHE A 18 -10.76 -23.04 5.01
C PHE A 18 -10.30 -21.58 4.99
N LYS A 19 -10.82 -20.73 5.89
CA LYS A 19 -10.55 -19.28 5.95
C LYS A 19 -9.07 -18.93 5.76
N LYS A 20 -8.16 -19.46 6.59
CA LYS A 20 -6.71 -19.18 6.49
C LYS A 20 -6.12 -19.50 5.11
N LYS A 21 -6.57 -20.59 4.47
CA LYS A 21 -6.07 -21.01 3.15
C LYS A 21 -6.64 -20.12 2.05
N VAL A 22 -7.92 -19.77 2.13
CA VAL A 22 -8.59 -18.85 1.21
C VAL A 22 -8.03 -17.43 1.34
N GLU A 23 -7.72 -16.99 2.55
CA GLU A 23 -7.07 -15.71 2.84
C GLU A 23 -5.66 -15.65 2.23
N SER A 24 -4.86 -16.70 2.40
CA SER A 24 -3.51 -16.77 1.78
C SER A 24 -3.54 -16.81 0.25
N ASN A 25 -4.59 -17.37 -0.34
CA ASN A 25 -4.77 -17.45 -1.79
C ASN A 25 -6.27 -17.46 -2.16
N PRO A 26 -6.88 -16.29 -2.42
CA PRO A 26 -8.29 -16.20 -2.78
C PRO A 26 -8.65 -16.97 -4.07
N ARG A 27 -7.65 -17.17 -4.95
CA ARG A 27 -7.78 -17.91 -6.21
C ARG A 27 -7.61 -19.43 -6.05
N VAL A 28 -7.52 -19.95 -4.82
CA VAL A 28 -7.45 -21.40 -4.55
C VAL A 28 -8.54 -22.17 -5.30
N LYS A 29 -8.15 -23.24 -5.99
CA LYS A 29 -9.08 -24.04 -6.80
C LYS A 29 -9.97 -24.87 -5.87
N ILE A 30 -11.25 -25.02 -6.23
CA ILE A 30 -12.22 -25.82 -5.44
C ILE A 30 -11.73 -27.26 -5.25
N ARG A 31 -11.11 -27.86 -6.28
CA ARG A 31 -10.51 -29.20 -6.22
C ARG A 31 -9.43 -29.33 -5.12
N GLU A 32 -8.65 -28.28 -4.89
CA GLU A 32 -7.61 -28.26 -3.85
C GLU A 32 -8.22 -28.26 -2.44
N LEU A 33 -9.29 -27.49 -2.24
CA LEU A 33 -10.04 -27.49 -0.97
C LEU A 33 -10.70 -28.85 -0.73
N GLN A 34 -11.27 -29.45 -1.77
CA GLN A 34 -11.88 -30.78 -1.72
C GLN A 34 -10.88 -31.87 -1.34
N ALA A 35 -9.68 -31.86 -1.94
CA ALA A 35 -8.62 -32.82 -1.66
C ALA A 35 -8.02 -32.67 -0.25
N LYS A 36 -8.12 -31.49 0.35
CA LYS A 36 -7.59 -31.22 1.70
C LYS A 36 -8.50 -31.74 2.81
N ALA A 37 -9.82 -31.73 2.60
CA ALA A 37 -10.79 -32.13 3.62
C ALA A 37 -10.61 -33.56 4.17
N PRO A 38 -10.45 -34.61 3.34
CA PRO A 38 -10.25 -35.96 3.85
C PRO A 38 -8.88 -36.12 4.53
N LYS A 39 -7.83 -35.45 4.01
CA LYS A 39 -6.47 -35.52 4.59
C LYS A 39 -6.40 -34.94 6.00
N LYS A 40 -7.17 -33.89 6.28
CA LYS A 40 -7.08 -33.14 7.55
C LYS A 40 -8.13 -33.55 8.57
N TRP A 41 -9.35 -33.87 8.11
CA TRP A 41 -10.49 -34.12 9.00
C TRP A 41 -11.16 -35.47 8.77
N ASN A 42 -10.65 -36.29 7.84
CA ASN A 42 -11.25 -37.56 7.44
C ASN A 42 -12.71 -37.40 6.95
N VAL A 43 -13.03 -36.25 6.34
CA VAL A 43 -14.37 -35.92 5.84
C VAL A 43 -14.38 -35.82 4.31
N ILE A 44 -15.36 -36.47 3.68
CA ILE A 44 -15.61 -36.35 2.24
C ILE A 44 -16.45 -35.10 1.99
N VAL A 45 -15.90 -34.16 1.21
CA VAL A 45 -16.58 -32.92 0.83
C VAL A 45 -16.94 -33.00 -0.66
N THR A 46 -18.19 -32.68 -1.00
CA THR A 46 -18.61 -32.60 -2.41
C THR A 46 -18.10 -31.32 -3.06
N LYS A 47 -17.97 -31.30 -4.39
CA LYS A 47 -17.53 -30.11 -5.13
C LYS A 47 -18.42 -28.89 -4.85
N SER A 48 -19.74 -29.08 -4.80
CA SER A 48 -20.72 -28.04 -4.46
C SER A 48 -20.50 -27.49 -3.05
N MET A 49 -20.26 -28.38 -2.09
CA MET A 49 -20.01 -28.00 -0.71
C MET A 49 -18.68 -27.26 -0.51
N ALA A 50 -17.62 -27.67 -1.21
CA ALA A 50 -16.34 -26.97 -1.22
C ALA A 50 -16.47 -25.57 -1.85
N ALA A 51 -17.28 -25.43 -2.90
CA ALA A 51 -17.58 -24.12 -3.51
C ALA A 51 -18.33 -23.20 -2.53
N LYS A 52 -19.41 -23.68 -1.91
CA LYS A 52 -20.18 -22.93 -0.90
C LYS A 52 -19.32 -22.55 0.31
N SER A 53 -18.48 -23.47 0.80
CA SER A 53 -17.58 -23.20 1.93
C SER A 53 -16.48 -22.19 1.57
N LYS A 54 -16.00 -22.19 0.31
CA LYS A 54 -15.09 -21.14 -0.18
C LYS A 54 -15.78 -19.77 -0.22
N GLN A 55 -17.03 -19.71 -0.70
CA GLN A 55 -17.80 -18.47 -0.75
C GLN A 55 -18.08 -17.93 0.65
N GLU A 56 -18.44 -18.80 1.58
CA GLU A 56 -18.61 -18.46 3.00
C GLU A 56 -17.32 -17.91 3.61
N ALA A 57 -16.18 -18.56 3.37
CA ALA A 57 -14.88 -18.07 3.82
C ALA A 57 -14.57 -16.68 3.25
N LEU A 58 -14.86 -16.44 1.96
CA LEU A 58 -14.70 -15.13 1.33
C LEU A 58 -15.64 -14.08 1.94
N SER A 59 -16.90 -14.43 2.21
CA SER A 59 -17.86 -13.54 2.87
C SER A 59 -17.42 -13.15 4.27
N GLN A 60 -16.92 -14.10 5.07
CA GLN A 60 -16.37 -13.82 6.40
C GLN A 60 -15.12 -12.94 6.34
N ILE A 61 -14.27 -13.13 5.33
CA ILE A 61 -13.09 -12.29 5.11
C ILE A 61 -13.54 -10.87 4.75
N GLN A 62 -14.46 -10.70 3.79
CA GLN A 62 -14.99 -9.40 3.38
C GLN A 62 -15.73 -8.67 4.51
N GLY A 63 -16.56 -9.38 5.29
CA GLY A 63 -17.23 -8.84 6.47
C GLY A 63 -16.23 -8.31 7.49
N ALA A 64 -15.19 -9.09 7.80
CA ALA A 64 -14.13 -8.66 8.70
C ALA A 64 -13.40 -7.40 8.20
N PHE A 65 -13.14 -7.28 6.89
CA PHE A 65 -12.57 -6.05 6.32
C PHE A 65 -13.51 -4.86 6.47
N ARG A 66 -14.81 -5.02 6.18
CA ARG A 66 -15.80 -3.95 6.36
C ARG A 66 -15.83 -3.45 7.80
N ASP A 67 -15.82 -4.36 8.76
CA ASP A 67 -15.79 -4.03 10.18
C ASP A 67 -14.48 -3.32 10.56
N GLN A 68 -13.33 -3.75 10.03
CA GLN A 68 -12.05 -3.06 10.23
C GLN A 68 -12.07 -1.63 9.69
N TYR A 69 -12.57 -1.42 8.47
CA TYR A 69 -12.68 -0.08 7.88
C TYR A 69 -13.60 0.83 8.68
N ARG A 70 -14.66 0.29 9.29
CA ARG A 70 -15.54 1.04 10.19
C ARG A 70 -14.81 1.57 11.44
N ARG A 71 -13.81 0.83 11.92
CA ARG A 71 -13.02 1.17 13.12
C ARG A 71 -11.84 2.10 12.83
N ILE A 72 -11.56 2.46 11.57
CA ILE A 72 -10.42 3.34 11.24
C ILE A 72 -10.59 4.71 11.90
N ASN A 73 -11.81 5.24 11.99
CA ASN A 73 -12.05 6.51 12.66
C ASN A 73 -11.70 6.42 14.16
N ASP A 74 -12.17 5.38 14.85
CA ASP A 74 -11.81 5.11 16.24
C ASP A 74 -10.29 4.98 16.41
N TYR A 75 -9.62 4.29 15.49
CA TYR A 75 -8.16 4.16 15.51
C TYR A 75 -7.46 5.52 15.35
N CYS A 76 -7.96 6.39 14.47
CA CYS A 76 -7.44 7.75 14.30
C CYS A 76 -7.61 8.56 15.59
N ALA A 77 -8.78 8.47 16.23
CA ALA A 77 -9.05 9.13 17.51
C ALA A 77 -8.12 8.61 18.63
N GLU A 78 -7.91 7.30 18.69
CA GLU A 78 -7.00 6.68 19.68
C GLU A 78 -5.54 7.10 19.47
N ILE A 79 -5.07 7.25 18.23
CA ILE A 79 -3.74 7.81 17.95
C ILE A 79 -3.61 9.21 18.54
N LEU A 80 -4.58 10.08 18.28
CA LEU A 80 -4.56 11.47 18.73
C LEU A 80 -4.68 11.57 20.27
N ARG A 81 -5.49 10.69 20.88
CA ARG A 81 -5.62 10.58 22.34
C ARG A 81 -4.30 10.14 22.99
N ALA A 82 -3.65 9.12 22.45
CA ALA A 82 -2.41 8.57 23.00
C ALA A 82 -1.18 9.42 22.68
N ASN A 83 -1.16 10.10 21.53
CA ASN A 83 -0.04 10.93 21.07
C ASN A 83 -0.52 12.32 20.66
N PRO A 84 -0.77 13.21 21.64
CA PRO A 84 -1.18 14.58 21.37
C PRO A 84 -0.23 15.31 20.40
N SER A 85 -0.80 16.18 19.56
CA SER A 85 -0.10 16.93 18.50
C SER A 85 0.45 16.10 17.33
N SER A 86 0.15 14.80 17.28
CA SER A 86 0.35 14.01 16.05
C SER A 86 -0.63 14.47 14.97
N SER A 87 -0.27 14.31 13.71
CA SER A 87 -1.17 14.55 12.58
C SER A 87 -1.77 13.24 12.13
N VAL A 88 -3.09 13.21 12.08
CA VAL A 88 -3.86 12.10 11.50
C VAL A 88 -4.92 12.69 10.59
N SER A 89 -4.91 12.31 9.32
CA SER A 89 -5.93 12.75 8.35
C SER A 89 -6.59 11.55 7.70
N LEU A 90 -7.90 11.43 7.90
CA LEU A 90 -8.74 10.39 7.32
C LEU A 90 -9.62 10.99 6.23
N LYS A 91 -9.38 10.60 4.98
CA LYS A 91 -10.20 10.97 3.83
C LYS A 91 -11.19 9.85 3.52
N VAL A 92 -12.48 10.21 3.48
CA VAL A 92 -13.57 9.32 3.10
C VAL A 92 -14.38 9.93 1.96
N ILE A 93 -14.86 9.08 1.05
CA ILE A 93 -15.83 9.46 0.02
C ILE A 93 -17.20 9.14 0.58
N ARG A 94 -18.10 10.13 0.60
CA ARG A 94 -19.50 9.93 0.99
C ARG A 94 -20.32 9.59 -0.25
N SER A 95 -21.31 8.72 -0.10
CA SER A 95 -22.28 8.49 -1.18
C SER A 95 -23.07 9.78 -1.49
N PRO A 96 -23.50 9.99 -2.75
CA PRO A 96 -24.34 11.14 -3.12
C PRO A 96 -25.62 11.24 -2.29
N ASP A 97 -26.17 10.08 -1.94
CA ASP A 97 -27.40 9.93 -1.15
C ASP A 97 -27.26 10.46 0.28
N PHE A 98 -26.03 10.63 0.79
CA PHE A 98 -25.77 11.18 2.12
C PHE A 98 -26.26 12.63 2.28
N ALA A 99 -26.37 13.39 1.18
CA ALA A 99 -26.87 14.77 1.20
C ALA A 99 -28.40 14.83 1.41
N GLN A 100 -29.09 13.72 1.13
CA GLN A 100 -30.50 13.56 1.44
C GLN A 100 -30.56 12.90 2.81
N GLU A 101 -30.73 13.69 3.89
CA GLU A 101 -30.93 13.19 5.27
C GLU A 101 -32.22 12.37 5.45
N VAL A 102 -32.79 11.83 4.38
CA VAL A 102 -33.93 10.94 4.41
C VAL A 102 -33.43 9.57 4.81
N GLN A 103 -33.89 9.07 5.96
CA GLN A 103 -33.74 7.66 6.33
C GLN A 103 -34.62 6.81 5.41
N ASN A 104 -34.19 6.63 4.15
CA ASN A 104 -34.78 5.67 3.24
C ASN A 104 -33.98 4.36 3.33
N PRO A 105 -34.61 3.21 3.69
CA PRO A 105 -33.96 1.90 3.68
C PRO A 105 -33.34 1.50 2.33
N GLU A 106 -33.77 2.11 1.23
CA GLU A 106 -33.24 1.89 -0.12
C GLU A 106 -32.05 2.81 -0.45
N LEU A 107 -31.88 3.93 0.24
CA LEU A 107 -30.74 4.84 0.03
C LEU A 107 -29.51 4.28 0.75
N MET A 108 -28.43 4.11 0.00
CA MET A 108 -27.20 3.56 0.54
C MET A 108 -26.38 4.73 1.11
N ASN A 109 -26.63 5.07 2.38
CA ASN A 109 -25.85 6.06 3.14
C ASN A 109 -24.57 5.40 3.68
N TYR A 110 -23.51 5.39 2.86
CA TYR A 110 -22.22 4.80 3.23
C TYR A 110 -21.06 5.76 2.98
N CYS A 111 -20.05 5.64 3.85
CA CYS A 111 -18.73 6.26 3.67
C CYS A 111 -17.75 5.19 3.19
N VAL A 112 -17.02 5.49 2.12
CA VAL A 112 -15.94 4.65 1.60
C VAL A 112 -14.61 5.22 2.04
N PHE A 113 -13.76 4.38 2.62
CA PHE A 113 -12.38 4.74 2.91
C PHE A 113 -11.65 5.14 1.62
N GLN A 114 -10.96 6.28 1.63
CA GLN A 114 -10.14 6.73 0.51
C GLN A 114 -8.66 6.78 0.88
N ARG A 115 -8.31 7.57 1.90
CA ARG A 115 -6.90 7.76 2.31
C ARG A 115 -6.78 7.92 3.81
N LEU A 116 -5.65 7.49 4.36
CA LEU A 116 -5.23 7.78 5.73
C LEU A 116 -3.80 8.31 5.70
N TYR A 117 -3.53 9.39 6.42
CA TYR A 117 -2.20 9.92 6.69
C TYR A 117 -1.95 9.86 8.19
N VAL A 118 -0.75 9.45 8.61
CA VAL A 118 -0.32 9.46 10.01
C VAL A 118 1.13 9.96 10.10
N CYS A 119 1.35 10.93 10.98
CA CYS A 119 2.67 11.44 11.34
C CYS A 119 2.70 11.74 12.85
N PHE A 120 3.49 10.98 13.59
CA PHE A 120 3.56 11.12 15.04
C PHE A 120 4.34 12.36 15.44
N ASN A 121 3.88 13.06 16.48
CA ASN A 121 4.56 14.25 17.00
C ASN A 121 6.03 13.98 17.35
N ALA A 122 6.32 12.82 17.92
CA ALA A 122 7.69 12.39 18.21
C ALA A 122 8.55 12.33 16.93
N CYS A 123 8.02 11.79 15.82
CA CYS A 123 8.73 11.72 14.55
C CYS A 123 8.97 13.11 13.95
N LYS A 124 7.99 14.02 14.03
CA LYS A 124 8.15 15.42 13.57
C LYS A 124 9.32 16.10 14.29
N LYS A 125 9.37 15.96 15.62
CA LYS A 125 10.43 16.52 16.46
C LYS A 125 11.78 15.88 16.19
N SER A 126 11.83 14.55 16.11
CA SER A 126 13.06 13.81 15.82
C SER A 126 13.64 14.20 14.45
N PHE A 127 12.80 14.40 13.43
CA PHE A 127 13.26 14.78 12.10
C PHE A 127 13.98 16.13 12.06
N GLN A 128 13.68 17.06 12.98
CA GLN A 128 14.38 18.35 13.03
C GLN A 128 15.89 18.19 13.28
N HIS A 129 16.28 17.09 13.95
CA HIS A 129 17.67 16.71 14.23
C HIS A 129 18.23 15.69 13.24
N CYS A 130 17.44 15.20 12.29
CA CYS A 130 17.88 14.27 11.27
C CYS A 130 18.77 14.95 10.22
N ARG A 131 19.51 14.12 9.48
CA ARG A 131 20.19 14.54 8.25
C ARG A 131 19.15 15.10 7.27
N PRO A 132 19.51 16.08 6.41
CA PRO A 132 18.61 16.65 5.42
C PRO A 132 18.35 15.66 4.27
N PHE A 133 17.69 14.56 4.59
CA PHE A 133 17.48 13.40 3.73
C PHE A 133 16.12 12.76 4.02
N ILE A 134 15.34 12.55 2.97
CA ILE A 134 14.04 11.86 3.05
C ILE A 134 13.99 10.80 1.96
N SER A 135 13.87 9.53 2.35
CA SER A 135 13.54 8.44 1.44
C SER A 135 12.03 8.29 1.34
N LEU A 136 11.53 8.19 0.12
CA LEU A 136 10.12 7.93 -0.20
C LEU A 136 9.99 6.57 -0.86
N ASP A 137 9.01 5.79 -0.42
CA ASP A 137 8.71 4.48 -1.00
C ASP A 137 7.22 4.17 -0.94
N GLY A 138 6.78 3.32 -1.88
CA GLY A 138 5.42 2.84 -2.02
C GLY A 138 5.39 1.30 -2.06
N CYS A 139 4.53 0.68 -1.26
CA CYS A 139 4.37 -0.78 -1.26
C CYS A 139 2.90 -1.20 -1.39
N PHE A 140 2.63 -2.23 -2.19
CA PHE A 140 1.28 -2.79 -2.35
C PHE A 140 0.78 -3.43 -1.06
N LEU A 141 -0.42 -3.04 -0.63
CA LEU A 141 -1.11 -3.71 0.46
C LEU A 141 -1.75 -5.01 -0.02
N LYS A 142 -1.69 -6.03 0.83
CA LYS A 142 -2.33 -7.33 0.57
C LYS A 142 -3.78 -7.36 1.08
N THR A 143 -4.58 -6.35 0.72
CA THR A 143 -6.02 -6.37 1.01
C THR A 143 -6.79 -6.88 -0.22
N PRO A 144 -8.00 -7.44 -0.06
CA PRO A 144 -8.87 -7.77 -1.19
C PRO A 144 -9.25 -6.58 -2.06
N LEU A 145 -9.19 -5.36 -1.50
CA LEU A 145 -9.53 -4.10 -2.17
C LEU A 145 -8.29 -3.42 -2.78
N GLY A 146 -7.09 -4.01 -2.61
CA GLY A 146 -5.84 -3.42 -3.03
C GLY A 146 -5.38 -2.29 -2.09
N GLY A 147 -4.93 -1.19 -2.68
CA GLY A 147 -4.33 -0.07 -1.95
C GLY A 147 -2.82 -0.17 -1.84
N GLN A 148 -2.21 0.95 -1.47
CA GLN A 148 -0.77 1.10 -1.34
C GLN A 148 -0.43 1.84 -0.05
N LEU A 149 0.68 1.45 0.56
CA LEU A 149 1.30 2.13 1.70
C LEU A 149 2.41 3.01 1.16
N LEU A 150 2.24 4.32 1.28
CA LEU A 150 3.30 5.31 1.04
C LEU A 150 4.02 5.58 2.35
N THR A 151 5.35 5.73 2.30
CA THR A 151 6.16 5.99 3.49
C THR A 151 7.19 7.07 3.22
N ALA A 152 7.43 7.91 4.23
CA ALA A 152 8.55 8.83 4.31
C ALA A 152 9.47 8.41 5.45
N ILE A 153 10.76 8.29 5.13
CA ILE A 153 11.78 7.77 6.04
C ILE A 153 12.94 8.76 6.09
N GLY A 154 13.31 9.19 7.29
CA GLY A 154 14.49 10.00 7.55
C GLY A 154 15.67 9.16 8.01
N ARG A 155 16.83 9.81 8.12
CA ARG A 155 18.03 9.22 8.72
C ARG A 155 18.60 10.14 9.77
N ASP A 156 18.81 9.63 10.97
CA ASP A 156 19.37 10.41 12.06
C ASP A 156 20.90 10.60 11.90
N PRO A 157 21.54 11.45 12.73
CA PRO A 157 22.99 11.64 12.70
C PRO A 157 23.78 10.36 13.02
N ASN A 158 23.19 9.43 13.78
CA ASN A 158 23.75 8.12 14.14
C ASN A 158 23.43 7.01 13.11
N ASP A 159 23.10 7.42 11.89
CA ASP A 159 22.81 6.54 10.75
C ASP A 159 21.62 5.58 10.93
N GLN A 160 20.78 5.79 11.95
CA GLN A 160 19.56 5.03 12.18
C GLN A 160 18.41 5.51 11.31
N ILE A 161 17.49 4.58 11.06
CA ILE A 161 16.29 4.81 10.25
C ILE A 161 15.20 5.40 11.13
N LEU A 162 14.64 6.54 10.72
CA LEU A 162 13.48 7.16 11.35
C LEU A 162 12.26 7.05 10.43
N PRO A 163 11.25 6.23 10.74
CA PRO A 163 9.95 6.30 10.06
C PRO A 163 9.27 7.63 10.42
N ILE A 164 9.12 8.52 9.45
CA ILE A 164 8.59 9.87 9.69
C ILE A 164 7.06 9.84 9.65
N ALA A 165 6.52 9.45 8.50
CA ALA A 165 5.10 9.44 8.21
C ALA A 165 4.77 8.30 7.26
N TYR A 166 3.52 7.84 7.32
CA TYR A 166 3.00 6.87 6.37
C TYR A 166 1.58 7.25 5.94
N ALA A 167 1.20 6.80 4.76
CA ALA A 167 -0.15 6.94 4.28
C ALA A 167 -0.66 5.67 3.60
N VAL A 168 -1.93 5.37 3.83
CA VAL A 168 -2.66 4.34 3.09
C VAL A 168 -3.48 5.05 2.01
N VAL A 169 -3.25 4.69 0.75
CA VAL A 169 -3.90 5.31 -0.42
C VAL A 169 -4.45 4.25 -1.35
N GLU A 170 -5.36 4.65 -2.24
CA GLU A 170 -5.99 3.76 -3.21
C GLU A 170 -5.01 3.24 -4.28
N ALA A 171 -4.10 4.10 -4.75
CA ALA A 171 -3.08 3.77 -5.73
C ALA A 171 -1.96 4.81 -5.71
N GLU A 172 -0.77 4.43 -6.16
CA GLU A 172 0.37 5.32 -6.36
C GLU A 172 0.18 6.16 -7.62
N THR A 173 -0.47 7.30 -7.44
CA THR A 173 -0.77 8.28 -8.48
C THR A 173 -0.14 9.63 -8.15
N LYS A 174 -0.10 10.55 -9.12
CA LYS A 174 0.30 11.93 -8.82
C LYS A 174 -0.56 12.53 -7.71
N ASP A 175 -1.88 12.35 -7.78
CA ASP A 175 -2.83 12.92 -6.82
C ASP A 175 -2.63 12.37 -5.40
N SER A 176 -2.39 11.06 -5.25
CA SER A 176 -2.07 10.48 -3.94
C SER A 176 -0.75 10.98 -3.38
N TRP A 177 0.28 11.15 -4.23
CA TRP A 177 1.58 11.67 -3.82
C TRP A 177 1.51 13.14 -3.45
N VAL A 178 0.84 13.99 -4.24
CA VAL A 178 0.61 15.41 -3.91
C VAL A 178 -0.10 15.51 -2.55
N TRP A 179 -1.16 14.72 -2.36
CA TRP A 179 -1.88 14.68 -1.10
C TRP A 179 -0.98 14.30 0.08
N PHE A 180 -0.16 13.26 -0.07
CA PHE A 180 0.79 12.84 0.97
C PHE A 180 1.88 13.88 1.26
N LEU A 181 2.48 14.44 0.21
CA LEU A 181 3.58 15.40 0.30
C LEU A 181 3.13 16.73 0.90
N ARG A 182 1.90 17.18 0.65
CA ARG A 182 1.35 18.40 1.28
C ARG A 182 1.28 18.24 2.80
N TYR A 183 0.70 17.14 3.29
CA TYR A 183 0.71 16.88 4.74
C TYR A 183 2.12 16.74 5.31
N LEU A 184 3.03 16.10 4.57
CA LEU A 184 4.44 15.99 4.99
C LEU A 184 5.11 17.38 5.07
N ALA A 185 4.82 18.27 4.13
CA ALA A 185 5.32 19.65 4.11
C ALA A 185 4.78 20.48 5.27
N ASP A 186 3.48 20.34 5.56
CA ASP A 186 2.85 21.02 6.69
C ASP A 186 3.45 20.56 8.03
N ASP A 187 3.72 19.25 8.18
CA ASP A 187 4.22 18.67 9.43
C ASP A 187 5.72 18.89 9.69
N LEU A 188 6.54 18.89 8.64
CA LEU A 188 8.00 19.01 8.77
C LEU A 188 8.51 20.43 8.53
N GLY A 189 7.68 21.27 7.90
CA GLY A 189 8.03 22.60 7.44
C GLY A 189 8.58 22.58 6.01
N ALA A 190 7.88 23.25 5.08
CA ALA A 190 8.25 23.34 3.67
C ALA A 190 9.70 23.83 3.44
N GLU A 191 10.16 24.80 4.24
CA GLU A 191 11.53 25.33 4.16
C GLU A 191 12.58 24.28 4.52
N LYS A 192 12.34 23.48 5.57
CA LYS A 192 13.26 22.45 6.03
C LYS A 192 13.38 21.33 5.00
N ILE A 193 12.24 20.86 4.48
CA ILE A 193 12.24 19.77 3.51
C ILE A 193 12.70 20.23 2.12
N GLY A 194 12.52 21.50 1.75
CA GLY A 194 13.09 22.07 0.52
C GLY A 194 14.61 22.06 0.48
N LYS A 195 15.27 21.97 1.66
CA LYS A 195 16.72 21.81 1.80
C LYS A 195 17.17 20.34 1.88
N CYS A 196 16.24 19.39 1.85
CA CYS A 196 16.55 17.97 1.95
C CYS A 196 16.80 17.36 0.57
N THR A 197 17.70 16.37 0.52
CA THR A 197 17.80 15.46 -0.62
C THR A 197 16.76 14.36 -0.47
N PHE A 198 15.94 14.18 -1.50
CA PHE A 198 14.98 13.11 -1.58
C PHE A 198 15.59 11.88 -2.25
N MET A 199 15.16 10.69 -1.83
CA MET A 199 15.49 9.44 -2.50
C MET A 199 14.24 8.63 -2.77
N SER A 200 14.06 8.15 -4.00
CA SER A 200 12.91 7.32 -4.37
C SER A 200 13.29 6.10 -5.19
N ASP A 201 12.37 5.15 -5.36
CA ASP A 201 12.47 4.18 -6.46
C ASP A 201 12.36 4.93 -7.81
N GLN A 202 12.98 4.35 -8.84
CA GLN A 202 12.73 4.71 -10.22
C GLN A 202 11.34 4.20 -10.62
N GLN A 203 10.37 5.11 -10.69
CA GLN A 203 9.05 4.76 -11.21
C GLN A 203 9.17 4.33 -12.67
N LYS A 204 8.67 3.12 -12.96
CA LYS A 204 8.61 2.62 -14.32
C LYS A 204 7.57 3.40 -15.10
N VAL A 205 8.04 4.16 -16.07
CA VAL A 205 7.16 4.64 -17.13
C VAL A 205 6.80 3.47 -18.03
N ASN A 206 5.60 2.91 -17.87
CA ASN A 206 5.05 1.96 -18.84
C ASN A 206 4.56 2.74 -20.07
N ILE A 207 5.48 3.12 -20.95
CA ILE A 207 5.10 3.51 -22.30
C ILE A 207 4.80 2.22 -23.05
N ASN A 208 3.57 2.04 -23.50
CA ASN A 208 3.20 0.91 -24.34
C ASN A 208 3.86 1.12 -25.73
N LEU A 209 5.13 0.70 -25.83
CA LEU A 209 6.06 0.93 -26.94
C LEU A 209 5.69 0.19 -28.25
N LYS A 210 4.43 -0.18 -28.47
CA LYS A 210 4.01 -0.82 -29.72
C LYS A 210 3.63 0.14 -30.84
N LEU A 211 3.52 1.47 -30.61
CA LEU A 211 3.00 2.37 -31.65
C LEU A 211 3.85 3.58 -32.04
N PHE A 212 4.93 3.96 -31.35
CA PHE A 212 5.61 5.23 -31.68
C PHE A 212 7.13 5.14 -31.58
N SER A 213 7.77 4.56 -32.60
CA SER A 213 9.22 4.57 -32.77
C SER A 213 9.78 5.86 -33.41
N LYS A 214 8.99 6.95 -33.49
CA LYS A 214 9.40 8.18 -34.20
C LYS A 214 9.24 9.50 -33.45
N PHE A 215 8.71 9.51 -32.22
CA PHE A 215 8.53 10.74 -31.42
C PHE A 215 9.02 10.52 -29.98
N VAL A 216 10.33 10.34 -29.82
CA VAL A 216 10.95 10.06 -28.51
C VAL A 216 10.92 11.29 -27.59
N THR A 217 10.91 12.52 -28.12
CA THR A 217 10.93 13.74 -27.30
C THR A 217 9.58 14.17 -26.74
N TYR A 218 8.47 13.88 -27.43
CA TYR A 218 7.12 14.33 -27.00
C TYR A 218 6.50 13.41 -25.94
N ALA A 219 6.87 12.12 -25.93
CA ALA A 219 6.37 11.13 -24.96
C ALA A 219 7.01 11.28 -23.57
N GLU A 220 8.28 11.69 -23.48
CA GLU A 220 8.96 11.99 -22.20
C GLU A 220 8.28 13.14 -21.45
N HIS A 221 7.79 14.14 -22.18
CA HIS A 221 7.10 15.31 -21.61
C HIS A 221 5.69 15.02 -21.07
N TYR A 222 5.05 13.94 -21.52
CA TYR A 222 3.73 13.50 -21.03
C TYR A 222 3.82 12.41 -19.95
N THR A 223 4.90 11.65 -19.93
CA THR A 223 5.12 10.55 -18.98
C THR A 223 5.69 11.03 -17.65
N ASN A 224 6.42 12.14 -17.65
CA ASN A 224 6.76 12.95 -16.47
C ASN A 224 5.55 13.72 -15.89
N LYS A 225 4.30 13.27 -16.11
CA LYS A 225 3.09 13.85 -15.50
C LYS A 225 2.36 12.90 -14.53
N LEU A 226 2.82 11.66 -14.40
CA LEU A 226 2.16 10.64 -13.57
C LEU A 226 3.15 10.09 -12.55
N GLY A 227 2.85 10.27 -11.26
CA GLY A 227 3.62 9.65 -10.16
C GLY A 227 4.28 10.64 -9.21
N LEU A 228 5.41 10.24 -8.64
CA LEU A 228 6.06 10.91 -7.50
C LEU A 228 6.84 12.17 -7.91
N LEU A 229 7.67 12.09 -8.94
CA LEU A 229 8.51 13.25 -9.35
C LEU A 229 7.67 14.49 -9.70
N PRO A 230 6.55 14.37 -10.46
CA PRO A 230 5.71 15.53 -10.76
C PRO A 230 4.95 16.03 -9.54
N ALA A 231 4.76 15.20 -8.52
CA ALA A 231 4.17 15.60 -7.25
C ALA A 231 5.18 16.32 -6.35
N LEU A 232 6.45 15.89 -6.37
CA LEU A 232 7.55 16.61 -5.70
C LEU A 232 7.71 18.02 -6.28
N ASP A 233 7.78 18.14 -7.61
CA ASP A 233 7.92 19.44 -8.29
C ASP A 233 6.74 20.38 -8.00
N GLU A 234 5.52 19.84 -7.88
CA GLU A 234 4.34 20.64 -7.55
C GLU A 234 4.33 21.13 -6.08
N VAL A 235 4.71 20.28 -5.13
CA VAL A 235 4.57 20.58 -3.70
C VAL A 235 5.82 21.28 -3.13
N ILE A 236 6.99 20.91 -3.62
CA ILE A 236 8.29 21.36 -3.15
C ILE A 236 9.17 21.61 -4.39
N PRO A 237 8.98 22.72 -5.12
CA PRO A 237 9.73 22.95 -6.35
C PRO A 237 11.24 23.05 -6.09
N GLY A 238 12.04 22.46 -6.97
CA GLY A 238 13.51 22.59 -6.96
C GLY A 238 14.26 21.69 -5.97
N VAL A 239 13.63 20.67 -5.37
CA VAL A 239 14.36 19.72 -4.49
C VAL A 239 15.33 18.85 -5.28
N ASP A 240 16.45 18.48 -4.66
CA ASP A 240 17.31 17.43 -5.20
C ASP A 240 16.67 16.06 -4.95
N ASN A 241 16.35 15.32 -6.01
CA ASN A 241 15.85 13.95 -5.92
C ASN A 241 16.82 12.97 -6.58
N ARG A 242 17.20 11.93 -5.83
CA ARG A 242 18.06 10.83 -6.28
C ARG A 242 17.27 9.53 -6.39
N PHE A 243 17.69 8.65 -7.28
CA PHE A 243 17.13 7.31 -7.35
C PHE A 243 17.90 6.34 -6.46
N CYS A 244 17.17 5.51 -5.73
CA CYS A 244 17.75 4.49 -4.88
C CYS A 244 18.58 3.50 -5.72
N VAL A 245 19.90 3.47 -5.49
CA VAL A 245 20.82 2.59 -6.23
C VAL A 245 20.43 1.12 -6.11
N ARG A 246 19.84 0.70 -4.98
CA ARG A 246 19.39 -0.67 -4.78
C ARG A 246 18.28 -1.02 -5.78
N HIS A 247 17.34 -0.10 -5.98
CA HIS A 247 16.27 -0.27 -6.95
C HIS A 247 16.77 -0.19 -8.39
N LEU A 248 17.66 0.78 -8.69
CA LEU A 248 18.34 0.86 -9.98
C LEU A 248 19.05 -0.47 -10.30
N TYR A 249 19.79 -1.04 -9.36
CA TYR A 249 20.46 -2.33 -9.53
C TYR A 249 19.47 -3.49 -9.70
N ASN A 250 18.37 -3.51 -8.94
CA ASN A 250 17.31 -4.51 -9.08
C ASN A 250 16.67 -4.49 -10.48
N ASN A 251 16.61 -3.34 -11.13
CA ASN A 251 16.16 -3.21 -12.52
C ASN A 251 17.27 -3.55 -13.52
N PHE A 252 18.49 -3.07 -13.30
CA PHE A 252 19.67 -3.34 -14.13
C PHE A 252 19.97 -4.85 -14.23
N ARG A 253 19.96 -5.57 -13.09
CA ARG A 253 20.26 -7.01 -13.04
C ARG A 253 19.32 -7.90 -13.83
N LYS A 254 18.12 -7.40 -14.18
CA LYS A 254 17.15 -8.13 -15.02
C LYS A 254 17.63 -8.24 -16.47
N LYS A 255 18.46 -7.30 -16.93
CA LYS A 255 19.05 -7.28 -18.28
C LYS A 255 20.53 -7.68 -18.26
N PHE A 256 21.27 -7.23 -17.25
CA PHE A 256 22.71 -7.40 -17.14
C PHE A 256 23.05 -8.08 -15.81
N SER A 257 23.19 -9.40 -15.85
CA SER A 257 23.55 -10.19 -14.67
C SER A 257 25.07 -10.32 -14.54
N GLY A 258 25.57 -10.43 -13.31
CA GLY A 258 27.01 -10.59 -13.04
C GLY A 258 27.48 -9.83 -11.81
N LEU A 259 28.40 -10.43 -11.06
CA LEU A 259 28.97 -9.83 -9.85
C LEU A 259 29.87 -8.63 -10.16
N GLU A 260 30.60 -8.68 -11.28
CA GLU A 260 31.50 -7.58 -11.67
C GLU A 260 30.71 -6.31 -12.00
N LEU A 261 29.67 -6.39 -12.83
CA LEU A 261 28.81 -5.26 -13.15
C LEU A 261 28.08 -4.72 -11.91
N LYS A 262 27.68 -5.60 -10.98
CA LYS A 262 27.18 -5.18 -9.67
C LYS A 262 28.22 -4.32 -8.94
N ASN A 263 29.45 -4.83 -8.81
CA ASN A 263 30.52 -4.15 -8.08
C ASN A 263 30.86 -2.80 -8.73
N GLN A 264 30.94 -2.72 -10.05
CA GLN A 264 31.16 -1.48 -10.79
C GLN A 264 30.03 -0.47 -10.55
N MET A 265 28.77 -0.89 -10.62
CA MET A 265 27.63 0.00 -10.32
C MET A 265 27.68 0.55 -8.89
N TRP A 266 28.02 -0.29 -7.89
CA TRP A 266 28.20 0.17 -6.51
C TRP A 266 29.42 1.09 -6.33
N ARG A 267 30.50 0.87 -7.08
CA ARG A 267 31.66 1.80 -7.11
C ARG A 267 31.24 3.16 -7.65
N CYS A 268 30.51 3.20 -8.77
CA CYS A 268 29.97 4.45 -9.33
C CYS A 268 29.00 5.15 -8.37
N ALA A 269 28.11 4.41 -7.70
CA ALA A 269 27.18 5.01 -6.75
C ALA A 269 27.87 5.56 -5.48
N LYS A 270 29.06 5.04 -5.16
CA LYS A 270 29.90 5.49 -4.04
C LYS A 270 30.95 6.50 -4.45
N SER A 271 31.14 6.77 -5.75
CA SER A 271 32.20 7.67 -6.23
C SER A 271 31.85 9.15 -6.01
N THR A 272 30.65 9.45 -5.50
CA THR A 272 30.24 10.78 -5.04
C THR A 272 30.24 10.84 -3.51
N HIS A 273 31.40 11.18 -2.96
CA HIS A 273 31.70 12.27 -2.02
C HIS A 273 33.20 12.24 -1.75
#